data_AF-A0A1M5RIC4-F1
#
_entry.id   AF-A0A1M5RIC4-F1
#
_cell.length_a   1.000
_cell.length_b   1.000
_cell.length_c   1.000
_cell.angle_alpha   90.00
_cell.angle_beta   90.00
_cell.angle_gamma   90.00
#
_symmetry.space_group_name_H-M   'P 1'
#
loop_
_entity.id
_entity.type
_entity.pdbx_description
1 polymer ?
#
loop_
_entity_poly.entity_id
_entity_poly.type
_entity_poly.pdbx_seq_one_letter_code
_entity_poly.pdbx_strand_id
1 'polypeptide(L)'
;MRTYFLSAALLLASTGASAHGSGIWVGATVGFCLVQDPAYASLPGGKHWLQEESIPRFIASLPPELQRCLKANKATTAPLCRALLTPNPNDISNDQYKQMEAKYGKQIESFSTMNCGHGPR
;
A
#
# COMPACT_ATOMS: atom_id res chain seq x y z
N MET A 1 -13.37 12.85 24.36
CA MET A 1 -13.15 11.55 23.70
C MET A 1 -13.21 11.79 22.20
N ARG A 2 -12.12 11.56 21.45
CA ARG A 2 -12.06 11.77 20.00
C ARG A 2 -11.77 10.42 19.33
N THR A 3 -12.79 9.80 18.78
CA THR A 3 -12.73 8.60 17.94
C THR A 3 -12.23 9.03 16.57
N TYR A 4 -11.01 8.62 16.18
CA TYR A 4 -10.52 8.81 14.82
C TYR A 4 -11.00 7.62 13.99
N PHE A 5 -12.18 7.75 13.39
CA PHE A 5 -12.50 6.92 12.24
C PHE A 5 -11.51 7.32 11.15
N LEU A 6 -10.61 6.40 10.76
CA LEU A 6 -9.98 6.49 9.45
C LEU A 6 -11.11 6.32 8.42
N SER A 7 -11.76 7.43 8.08
CA SER A 7 -12.46 7.54 6.81
C SER A 7 -11.38 7.48 5.74
N ALA A 8 -10.91 6.27 5.42
CA ALA A 8 -10.05 6.00 4.27
C ALA A 8 -10.64 6.62 2.98
N ALA A 9 -11.96 6.85 2.98
CA ALA A 9 -12.74 7.53 1.94
C ALA A 9 -12.22 8.92 1.50
N LEU A 10 -11.53 9.71 2.34
CA LEU A 10 -11.16 11.08 1.96
C LEU A 10 -9.75 11.22 1.35
N LEU A 11 -8.91 10.18 1.44
CA LEU A 11 -7.57 10.16 0.83
C LEU A 11 -7.58 9.57 -0.59
N LEU A 12 -8.72 9.07 -1.07
CA LEU A 12 -8.89 8.51 -2.42
C LEU A 12 -8.99 9.57 -3.53
N ALA A 13 -9.15 10.85 -3.22
CA ALA A 13 -9.57 11.84 -4.20
C ALA A 13 -8.46 12.71 -4.82
N SER A 14 -7.22 12.72 -4.29
CA SER A 14 -6.27 13.79 -4.60
C SER A 14 -4.90 13.38 -5.16
N THR A 15 -4.66 12.09 -5.44
CA THR A 15 -3.42 11.68 -6.12
C THR A 15 -3.74 10.95 -7.40
N GLY A 16 -3.79 11.70 -8.51
CA GLY A 16 -3.53 11.22 -9.86
C GLY A 16 -4.20 9.90 -10.21
N ALA A 17 -5.53 9.90 -10.25
CA ALA A 17 -6.31 8.80 -10.80
C ALA A 17 -5.97 8.63 -12.29
N SER A 18 -5.08 7.67 -12.60
CA SER A 18 -5.21 6.96 -13.86
C SER A 18 -6.46 6.09 -13.72
N ALA A 19 -7.55 6.60 -14.28
CA ALA A 19 -8.90 6.08 -14.20
C ALA A 19 -9.02 4.67 -14.80
N HIS A 20 -8.71 3.66 -14.00
CA HIS A 20 -9.23 2.29 -14.08
C HIS A 20 -9.18 1.78 -12.63
N GLY A 21 -10.25 1.13 -12.15
CA GLY A 21 -10.48 0.81 -10.72
C GLY A 21 -9.37 0.02 -9.99
N SER A 22 -8.34 -0.41 -10.72
CA SER A 22 -7.15 -1.10 -10.21
C SER A 22 -6.05 -0.16 -9.68
N GLY A 23 -6.02 1.13 -10.04
CA GLY A 23 -4.88 2.01 -9.73
C GLY A 23 -4.75 2.42 -8.25
N ILE A 24 -5.89 2.60 -7.58
CA ILE A 24 -5.92 3.15 -6.22
C ILE A 24 -5.38 2.15 -5.20
N TRP A 25 -5.78 0.88 -5.29
CA TRP A 25 -5.30 -0.13 -4.35
C TRP A 25 -3.81 -0.42 -4.54
N VAL A 26 -3.29 -0.31 -5.77
CA VAL A 26 -1.86 -0.52 -6.07
C VAL A 26 -1.01 0.50 -5.32
N GLY A 27 -1.31 1.80 -5.46
CA GLY A 27 -0.53 2.86 -4.79
C GLY A 27 -0.53 2.73 -3.26
N ALA A 28 -1.69 2.46 -2.67
CA ALA A 28 -1.81 2.24 -1.23
C ALA A 28 -1.02 0.99 -0.77
N THR A 29 -1.17 -0.13 -1.48
CA THR A 29 -0.49 -1.39 -1.16
C THR A 29 1.02 -1.25 -1.28
N VAL A 30 1.51 -0.56 -2.32
CA VAL A 30 2.93 -0.24 -2.50
C VAL A 30 3.45 0.58 -1.33
N GLY A 31 2.75 1.64 -0.93
CA GLY A 31 3.13 2.46 0.22
C GLY A 31 3.21 1.65 1.51
N PHE A 32 2.26 0.74 1.76
CA PHE A 32 2.29 -0.15 2.92
C PHE A 32 3.45 -1.14 2.88
N CYS A 33 3.72 -1.75 1.72
CA CYS A 33 4.87 -2.62 1.54
C CYS A 33 6.17 -1.88 1.88
N LEU A 34 6.38 -0.68 1.33
CA LEU A 34 7.58 0.12 1.55
C LEU A 34 7.75 0.57 3.00
N VAL A 35 6.66 0.80 3.73
CA VAL A 35 6.70 1.10 5.17
C VAL A 35 7.00 -0.15 5.99
N GLN A 36 6.44 -1.28 5.61
CA GLN A 36 6.54 -2.54 6.34
C GLN A 36 7.97 -3.09 6.37
N ASP A 37 8.70 -3.03 5.25
CA ASP A 37 10.05 -3.57 5.15
C ASP A 37 10.94 -2.73 4.20
N PRO A 38 12.08 -2.20 4.69
CA PRO A 38 12.98 -1.39 3.88
C PRO A 38 13.63 -2.17 2.73
N ALA A 39 13.68 -3.51 2.78
CA ALA A 39 14.20 -4.32 1.68
C ALA A 39 13.40 -4.11 0.38
N TYR A 40 12.11 -3.78 0.48
CA TYR A 40 11.27 -3.54 -0.68
C TYR A 40 11.64 -2.28 -1.46
N ALA A 41 12.23 -1.27 -0.81
CA ALA A 41 12.75 -0.09 -1.49
C ALA A 41 13.93 -0.39 -2.43
N SER A 42 14.58 -1.55 -2.25
CA SER A 42 15.69 -1.98 -3.11
C SER A 42 15.23 -2.73 -4.37
N LEU A 43 13.96 -3.14 -4.44
CA LEU A 43 13.40 -3.84 -5.60
C LEU A 43 13.14 -2.86 -6.77
N PRO A 44 13.14 -3.32 -8.03
CA PRO A 44 12.91 -2.46 -9.20
C PRO A 44 11.68 -1.58 -9.11
N GLY A 45 10.52 -2.16 -8.78
CA GLY A 45 9.29 -1.40 -8.57
C GLY A 45 9.35 -0.50 -7.34
N GLY A 46 9.99 -0.94 -6.25
CA GLY A 46 10.18 -0.10 -5.07
C GLY A 46 10.97 1.18 -5.37
N LYS A 47 12.06 1.07 -6.13
CA LYS A 47 12.85 2.22 -6.60
C LYS A 47 12.04 3.15 -7.49
N HIS A 48 11.27 2.59 -8.42
CA HIS A 48 10.42 3.38 -9.31
C HIS A 48 9.37 4.17 -8.52
N TRP A 49 8.60 3.49 -7.65
CA TRP A 49 7.56 4.14 -6.88
C TRP A 49 8.08 5.21 -5.91
N LEU A 50 9.30 5.08 -5.40
CA LEU A 50 9.91 6.13 -4.57
C LEU A 50 10.35 7.37 -5.37
N GLN A 51 10.44 7.29 -6.70
CA GLN A 51 10.65 8.45 -7.57
C GLN A 51 9.34 9.19 -7.86
N GLU A 52 8.20 8.50 -7.79
CA GLU A 52 6.87 9.07 -7.93
C GLU A 52 6.47 9.84 -6.67
N GLU A 53 6.53 11.18 -6.70
CA GLU A 53 6.35 12.08 -5.53
C GLU A 53 5.13 11.74 -4.65
N SER A 54 4.06 11.20 -5.24
CA SER A 54 2.85 10.78 -4.56
C SER A 54 3.09 9.72 -3.47
N ILE A 55 3.98 8.75 -3.70
CA ILE A 55 4.22 7.64 -2.77
C ILE A 55 5.05 8.09 -1.56
N PRO A 56 6.20 8.79 -1.69
CA PRO A 56 6.89 9.35 -0.54
C PRO A 56 6.02 10.31 0.27
N ARG A 57 5.19 11.15 -0.39
CA ARG A 57 4.23 12.01 0.32
C ARG A 57 3.19 11.21 1.08
N PHE A 58 2.63 10.18 0.47
CA PHE A 58 1.69 9.27 1.13
C PHE A 58 2.34 8.65 2.38
N ILE A 59 3.52 8.04 2.24
CA ILE A 59 4.26 7.41 3.35
C ILE A 59 4.55 8.42 4.47
N ALA A 60 5.01 9.63 4.13
CA ALA A 60 5.30 10.68 5.10
C ALA A 60 4.03 11.20 5.81
N SER A 61 2.88 11.15 5.13
CA SER A 61 1.59 11.54 5.72
C SER A 61 1.02 10.53 6.72
N LEU A 62 1.55 9.29 6.74
CA LEU A 62 1.08 8.26 7.67
C LEU A 62 1.50 8.59 9.11
N PRO A 63 0.58 8.54 10.08
CA PRO A 63 0.91 8.71 11.49
C PRO A 63 1.99 7.72 11.97
N PRO A 64 2.92 8.12 12.86
CA PRO A 64 3.97 7.23 13.36
C PRO A 64 3.45 5.94 14.00
N GLU A 65 2.28 6.00 14.63
CA GLU A 65 1.60 4.82 15.20
C GLU A 65 1.15 3.84 14.13
N LEU A 66 0.63 4.34 13.01
CA LEU A 66 0.23 3.52 11.87
C LEU A 66 1.47 2.90 11.21
N GLN A 67 2.55 3.65 11.03
CA GLN A 67 3.79 3.10 10.46
C GLN A 67 4.36 1.97 11.33
N ARG A 68 4.33 2.10 12.67
CA ARG A 68 4.73 1.03 13.59
C ARG A 68 3.80 -0.19 13.48
N CYS A 69 2.49 0.04 13.41
CA CYS A 69 1.51 -1.03 13.23
C CYS A 69 1.74 -1.82 11.94
N LEU A 70 1.95 -1.14 10.81
CA LEU A 70 2.18 -1.75 9.50
C LEU A 70 3.43 -2.64 9.50
N LYS A 71 4.52 -2.17 10.14
CA LYS A 71 5.75 -2.95 10.34
C LYS A 71 5.52 -4.19 11.21
N ALA A 72 4.82 -4.04 12.34
CA ALA A 72 4.60 -5.13 13.29
C ALA A 72 3.67 -6.22 12.76
N ASN A 73 2.58 -5.84 12.08
CA ASN A 73 1.55 -6.77 11.62
C ASN A 73 1.81 -7.36 10.24
N LYS A 74 2.89 -6.92 9.57
CA LYS A 74 3.16 -7.22 8.16
C LYS A 74 1.90 -7.05 7.33
N ALA A 75 1.38 -5.82 7.36
CA ALA A 75 0.06 -5.50 6.89
C ALA A 75 -0.23 -6.11 5.52
N THR A 76 0.73 -6.01 4.62
CA THR A 76 0.76 -6.65 3.31
C THR A 76 1.58 -7.95 3.32
N THR A 77 1.06 -9.01 2.70
CA THR A 77 1.83 -10.27 2.66
C THR A 77 3.07 -10.14 1.79
N ALA A 78 4.15 -10.81 2.17
CA ALA A 78 5.39 -10.81 1.41
C ALA A 78 5.21 -11.26 -0.06
N PRO A 79 4.37 -12.26 -0.38
CA PRO A 79 4.06 -12.62 -1.76
C PRO A 79 3.43 -11.47 -2.58
N LEU A 80 2.48 -10.71 -2.00
CA LEU A 80 1.86 -9.58 -2.68
C LEU A 80 2.87 -8.45 -2.92
N CYS A 81 3.65 -8.07 -1.88
CA CYS A 81 4.67 -7.04 -2.03
C CYS A 81 5.72 -7.40 -3.08
N ARG A 82 6.16 -8.67 -3.12
CA ARG A 82 7.10 -9.13 -4.16
C ARG A 82 6.47 -9.10 -5.54
N ALA A 83 5.22 -9.52 -5.70
CA ALA A 83 4.53 -9.48 -6.98
C ALA A 83 4.42 -8.04 -7.53
N LEU A 84 4.15 -7.06 -6.66
CA LEU A 84 4.03 -5.65 -7.04
C LEU A 84 5.38 -4.93 -7.25
N LEU A 85 6.40 -5.27 -6.46
CA LEU A 85 7.63 -4.47 -6.39
C LEU A 85 8.83 -5.11 -7.08
N THR A 86 8.79 -6.40 -7.41
CA THR A 86 9.89 -7.08 -8.14
C THR A 86 9.99 -6.63 -9.60
N PRO A 87 8.90 -6.67 -10.41
CA PRO A 87 8.96 -6.10 -11.75
C PRO A 87 9.05 -4.57 -11.73
N ASN A 88 9.51 -3.98 -12.83
CA ASN A 88 9.32 -2.55 -13.07
C ASN A 88 7.82 -2.32 -13.34
N PRO A 89 7.16 -1.36 -12.68
CA PRO A 89 5.72 -1.13 -12.85
C PRO A 89 5.33 -0.80 -14.30
N ASN A 90 6.23 -0.20 -15.09
CA ASN A 90 6.00 0.04 -16.52
C ASN A 90 5.92 -1.25 -17.35
N ASP A 91 6.45 -2.36 -16.84
CA ASP A 91 6.40 -3.67 -17.51
C ASP A 91 5.16 -4.49 -17.11
N ILE A 92 4.37 -4.01 -16.12
CA ILE A 92 3.18 -4.71 -15.64
C ILE A 92 1.97 -4.29 -16.47
N SER A 93 1.35 -5.26 -17.15
CA SER A 93 0.11 -4.99 -17.88
C SER A 93 -1.10 -4.83 -16.95
N ASN A 94 -2.15 -4.15 -17.42
CA ASN A 94 -3.39 -4.03 -16.67
C ASN A 94 -4.02 -5.41 -16.36
N ASP A 95 -3.90 -6.39 -17.26
CA ASP A 95 -4.33 -7.77 -17.01
C ASP A 95 -3.54 -8.43 -15.88
N GLN A 96 -2.24 -8.15 -15.75
CA GLN A 96 -1.46 -8.64 -14.61
C GLN A 96 -1.91 -8.01 -13.30
N TYR A 97 -2.26 -6.71 -13.29
CA TYR A 97 -2.86 -6.10 -12.11
C TYR A 97 -4.19 -6.75 -11.73
N LYS A 98 -5.07 -7.02 -12.70
CA LYS A 98 -6.33 -7.74 -12.46
C LYS A 98 -6.10 -9.17 -11.94
N GLN A 99 -5.11 -9.88 -12.46
CA GLN A 99 -4.76 -11.21 -11.96
C GLN A 99 -4.22 -11.16 -10.53
N MET A 100 -3.43 -10.15 -10.20
CA MET A 100 -2.98 -9.93 -8.82
C MET A 100 -4.15 -9.58 -7.91
N GLU A 101 -5.06 -8.70 -8.33
CA GLU A 101 -6.27 -8.37 -7.59
C GLU A 101 -7.15 -9.62 -7.36
N ALA A 102 -7.37 -10.45 -8.38
CA ALA A 102 -8.12 -11.69 -8.24
C ALA A 102 -7.43 -12.69 -7.29
N LYS A 103 -6.10 -12.78 -7.34
CA LYS A 103 -5.30 -13.72 -6.53
C LYS A 103 -5.16 -13.27 -5.08
N TYR A 104 -5.01 -11.97 -4.85
CA TYR A 104 -4.72 -11.38 -3.55
C TYR A 104 -5.89 -10.55 -2.99
N GLY A 105 -7.04 -10.52 -3.65
CA GLY A 105 -8.19 -9.67 -3.30
C GLY A 105 -8.60 -9.75 -1.85
N LYS A 106 -8.71 -10.98 -1.30
CA LYS A 106 -9.02 -11.18 0.13
C LYS A 106 -7.98 -10.56 1.07
N GLN A 107 -6.71 -10.51 0.67
CA GLN A 107 -5.65 -9.87 1.45
C GLN A 107 -5.75 -8.36 1.33
N ILE A 108 -6.02 -7.86 0.12
CA ILE A 108 -6.25 -6.43 -0.16
C ILE A 108 -7.43 -5.90 0.67
N GLU A 109 -8.54 -6.64 0.72
CA GLU A 109 -9.70 -6.33 1.56
C GLU A 109 -9.38 -6.38 3.06
N SER A 110 -8.51 -7.31 3.49
CA SER A 110 -8.09 -7.44 4.88
C SER A 110 -7.25 -6.25 5.37
N PHE A 111 -6.69 -5.42 4.48
CA PHE A 111 -5.99 -4.19 4.90
C PHE A 111 -6.97 -3.14 5.43
N SER A 112 -8.16 -3.05 4.81
CA SER A 112 -9.22 -2.14 5.22
C SER A 112 -9.83 -2.48 6.58
N THR A 113 -9.68 -3.74 7.03
CA THR A 113 -10.16 -4.23 8.32
C THR A 113 -9.04 -4.37 9.36
N MET A 114 -7.81 -3.98 9.02
CA MET A 114 -6.68 -4.06 9.94
C MET A 114 -6.88 -3.07 11.09
N ASN A 115 -7.10 -3.61 12.28
CA ASN A 115 -7.20 -2.81 13.50
C ASN A 115 -5.81 -2.41 13.99
N CYS A 116 -5.34 -1.25 13.52
CA CYS A 116 -4.23 -0.52 14.14
C CYS A 116 -4.67 0.33 15.36
N GLY A 117 -5.82 0.02 15.96
CA GLY A 117 -6.32 0.69 17.15
C GLY A 117 -5.64 0.15 18.41
N HIS A 118 -4.77 0.97 19.01
CA HIS A 118 -3.99 0.71 20.24
C HIS A 118 -3.23 -0.62 20.26
N GLY A 119 -1.90 -0.55 20.13
CA GLY A 119 -1.03 -1.66 20.51
C GLY A 119 -1.33 -2.14 21.94
N PRO A 120 -1.01 -3.40 22.27
CA PRO A 120 -1.23 -3.91 23.62
C PRO A 120 -0.53 -2.99 24.63
N ARG A 121 -1.29 -2.60 25.66
CA ARG A 121 -0.78 -1.95 26.87
C ARG A 121 0.31 -2.78 27.53
#